data_AF-A0A6V7IZT3-F1
#
_entry.id   AF-A0A6V7IZT3-F1
#
_cell.length_a   1.000
_cell.length_b   1.000
_cell.length_c   1.000
_cell.angle_alpha   90.00
_cell.angle_beta   90.00
_cell.angle_gamma   90.00
#
_symmetry.space_group_name_H-M   'P 1'
#
loop_
_entity.id
_entity.type
_entity.pdbx_description
1 polymer ?
#
loop_
_entity_poly.entity_id
_entity_poly.type
_entity_poly.pdbx_seq_one_letter_code
_entity_poly.pdbx_strand_id
1 'polypeptide(L)' 'FKCCGINASSDWWPVQFKNPHLPPSCCSELSSKDEQSTCDYNHVGTYTDGCLKKLSDTIENRAYILGAVGIGIALVQ' A
#
# COMPACT_ATOMS: atom_id res chain seq x y z
N PHE A 1 3.24 -2.04 -4.24
CA PHE A 1 2.66 -0.69 -4.05
C PHE A 1 3.19 -0.11 -2.76
N LYS A 2 3.54 1.18 -2.75
CA LYS A 2 4.00 1.88 -1.54
C LYS A 2 2.81 2.59 -0.91
N CYS A 3 2.06 1.93 -0.04
CA CYS A 3 0.82 2.43 0.58
C CYS A 3 0.57 1.76 1.93
N CYS A 4 -0.30 2.33 2.76
CA CYS A 4 -0.73 1.75 4.02
C CYS A 4 -2.20 2.07 4.30
N GLY A 5 -2.97 1.06 4.73
CA GLY A 5 -4.41 1.21 4.97
C GLY A 5 -5.22 1.31 3.68
N ILE A 6 -6.54 1.48 3.82
CA ILE A 6 -7.47 1.62 2.71
C ILE A 6 -7.39 3.04 2.17
N ASN A 7 -7.65 4.01 3.04
CA ASN A 7 -7.63 5.45 2.78
C ASN A 7 -6.33 6.10 3.27
N ALA A 8 -5.80 5.65 4.41
CA ALA A 8 -4.54 6.15 4.98
C ALA A 8 -3.99 5.21 6.06
N SER A 9 -2.76 5.46 6.51
CA SER A 9 -2.15 4.76 7.64
C SER A 9 -2.93 4.92 8.96
N SER A 10 -3.80 5.92 9.07
CA SER A 10 -4.71 6.13 10.21
C SER A 10 -5.85 5.11 10.28
N ASP A 11 -6.12 4.32 9.23
CA ASP A 11 -7.15 3.27 9.28
C ASP A 11 -6.82 2.20 10.35
N TRP A 12 -5.56 2.14 10.78
CA TRP A 12 -5.10 1.26 11.85
C TRP A 12 -5.36 1.81 13.27
N TRP A 13 -5.86 3.04 13.43
CA TRP A 13 -6.12 3.71 14.71
C TRP A 13 -6.88 2.86 15.75
N PRO A 14 -7.92 2.06 15.41
CA PRO A 14 -8.59 1.22 16.40
C PRO A 14 -7.71 0.10 16.98
N VAL A 15 -6.71 -0.33 16.20
CA VAL A 15 -5.78 -1.42 16.55
C VAL A 15 -4.55 -0.88 17.29
N GLN A 16 -4.18 0.37 17.01
CA GLN A 16 -3.05 1.10 17.60
C GLN A 16 -3.14 1.23 19.13
N PHE A 17 -4.34 1.31 19.71
CA PHE A 17 -4.51 1.38 21.17
C PHE A 17 -4.13 0.09 21.90
N LYS A 18 -4.19 -1.07 21.23
CA LYS A 18 -3.79 -2.37 21.81
C LYS A 18 -2.37 -2.77 21.40
N ASN A 19 -1.98 -2.44 20.17
CA ASN A 19 -0.64 -2.65 19.65
C ASN A 19 -0.33 -1.47 18.71
N PRO A 20 0.56 -0.55 19.10
CA PRO A 20 0.81 0.68 18.33
C PRO A 20 1.51 0.41 16.98
N HIS A 21 1.92 -0.83 16.74
CA HIS A 21 2.62 -1.25 15.54
C HIS A 21 1.69 -1.38 14.33
N LEU A 22 2.11 -0.76 13.23
CA LEU A 22 1.58 -1.00 11.90
C LEU A 22 2.13 -2.31 11.31
N PRO A 23 1.45 -2.90 10.31
CA PRO A 23 1.99 -4.03 9.58
C PRO A 23 3.36 -3.72 8.96
N PRO A 24 4.30 -4.68 8.92
CA PRO A 24 5.61 -4.49 8.30
C PRO A 24 5.56 -3.99 6.85
N SER A 25 4.52 -4.35 6.10
CA SER A 25 4.31 -3.92 4.72
C SER A 25 4.01 -2.42 4.57
N CYS A 26 3.62 -1.75 5.65
CA CYS A 26 3.38 -0.30 5.67
C CYS A 26 4.65 0.54 5.75
N CYS A 27 5.83 -0.08 5.94
CA CYS A 27 7.10 0.63 6.02
C CYS A 27 8.03 0.28 4.85
N SER A 28 8.82 1.25 4.38
CA SER A 28 9.68 1.07 3.20
C SER A 28 10.94 0.25 3.44
N GLU A 29 11.42 0.20 4.67
CA GLU A 29 12.53 -0.62 5.15
C GLU A 29 12.29 -0.77 6.67
N LEU A 30 12.11 -1.98 7.18
CA LEU A 30 12.46 -2.22 8.59
C LEU A 30 13.99 -2.27 8.55
N SER A 31 14.67 -1.18 8.90
CA SER A 31 16.12 -1.17 8.84
C SER A 31 16.63 -2.28 9.75
N SER A 32 17.22 -3.32 9.17
CA SER A 32 17.80 -4.47 9.88
C SER A 32 18.93 -4.11 10.86
N LYS A 33 19.15 -2.81 11.11
CA LYS A 33 20.10 -2.26 12.07
C LYS A 33 19.55 -2.11 13.48
N ASP A 34 18.23 -2.14 13.64
CA ASP A 34 17.60 -2.06 14.95
C ASP A 34 16.58 -3.19 15.06
N GLU A 35 16.93 -4.27 15.78
CA GLU A 35 16.01 -5.33 16.24
C GLU A 35 14.80 -4.80 17.05
N GLN A 36 14.74 -3.48 17.26
CA GLN A 36 13.71 -2.73 17.97
C GLN A 36 12.98 -1.68 17.10
N SER A 37 13.25 -1.59 15.80
CA SER A 37 12.57 -0.65 14.90
C SER A 37 11.16 -1.13 14.57
N THR A 38 10.23 -0.92 15.50
CA THR A 38 8.81 -1.16 15.27
C THR A 38 8.28 -0.14 14.28
N CYS A 39 7.67 -0.64 13.18
CA CYS A 39 6.96 0.18 12.22
C CYS A 39 5.75 0.80 12.93
N ASP A 40 5.89 2.05 13.36
CA ASP A 40 4.88 2.81 14.08
C ASP A 40 4.40 3.99 13.23
N TYR A 41 3.33 4.66 13.65
CA TYR A 41 2.75 5.76 12.89
C TYR A 41 3.74 6.92 12.72
N ASN A 42 4.64 7.09 13.69
CA ASN A 42 5.67 8.13 13.70
C ASN A 42 6.96 7.75 12.95
N HIS A 43 7.05 6.54 12.40
CA HIS A 43 8.26 6.10 11.71
C HIS A 43 8.42 6.81 10.37
N VAL A 44 9.62 7.35 10.08
CA VAL A 44 9.91 8.14 8.87
C VAL A 44 9.70 7.34 7.57
N GLY A 45 9.77 6.01 7.65
CA GLY A 45 9.55 5.11 6.53
C GLY A 45 8.10 4.65 6.33
N THR A 46 7.14 5.16 7.11
CA THR A 46 5.74 4.75 7.03
C THR A 46 5.06 5.36 5.81
N TYR A 47 4.40 4.53 5.02
CA TYR A 47 3.58 4.99 3.90
C TYR A 47 2.31 5.66 4.42
N THR A 48 2.09 6.91 4.04
CA THR A 48 0.89 7.68 4.44
C THR A 48 -0.26 7.54 3.44
N ASP A 49 0.06 7.23 2.19
CA ASP A 49 -0.94 7.05 1.12
C ASP A 49 -1.80 5.81 1.34
N GLY A 50 -3.12 5.95 1.18
CA GLY A 50 -4.05 4.82 1.13
C GLY A 50 -3.87 3.93 -0.10
N CYS A 51 -4.02 2.62 0.11
CA CYS A 51 -3.89 1.64 -0.96
C CYS A 51 -5.04 1.71 -1.97
N LEU A 52 -6.25 2.11 -1.56
CA LEU A 52 -7.38 2.26 -2.47
C LEU A 52 -7.10 3.31 -3.53
N LYS A 53 -6.66 4.50 -3.11
CA LYS A 53 -6.30 5.59 -4.02
C LYS A 53 -5.19 5.16 -4.98
N LYS A 54 -4.09 4.58 -4.47
CA LYS A 54 -3.00 4.11 -5.35
C LYS A 54 -3.43 3.05 -6.34
N LEU A 55 -4.31 2.14 -5.92
CA LEU A 55 -4.85 1.12 -6.80
C LEU A 55 -5.69 1.75 -7.91
N SER A 56 -6.63 2.64 -7.56
CA SER A 56 -7.46 3.38 -8.51
C SER A 56 -6.61 4.18 -9.48
N ASP A 57 -5.65 4.96 -8.99
CA ASP A 57 -4.73 5.73 -9.83
C ASP A 57 -3.93 4.83 -10.79
N THR A 58 -3.54 3.64 -10.33
CA THR A 58 -2.78 2.70 -11.17
C THR A 58 -3.66 2.05 -12.23
N ILE A 59 -4.90 1.70 -11.89
CA ILE A 59 -5.87 1.17 -12.84
C ILE A 59 -6.21 2.23 -13.87
N GLU A 60 -6.50 3.47 -13.46
CA GLU A 60 -6.86 4.56 -14.38
C GLU A 60 -5.70 4.87 -15.34
N ASN A 61 -4.48 5.00 -14.82
CA ASN A 61 -3.29 5.26 -15.65
C ASN A 61 -2.92 4.10 -16.58
N ARG A 62 -3.34 2.87 -16.29
CA ARG A 62 -3.04 1.66 -17.09
C ARG A 62 -4.28 1.04 -17.72
N ALA A 63 -5.41 1.72 -17.68
CA ALA A 63 -6.68 1.22 -18.21
C ALA A 63 -6.55 0.90 -19.71
N TYR A 64 -5.76 1.69 -20.43
CA TYR A 64 -5.47 1.45 -21.84
C TYR A 64 -4.75 0.11 -22.08
N ILE A 65 -3.82 -0.30 -21.20
CA ILE A 65 -3.10 -1.58 -21.30
C ILE A 65 -4.08 -2.72 -21.06
N LEU A 66 -4.90 -2.62 -20.02
CA LEU A 66 -5.92 -3.63 -19.71
C LEU A 66 -6.92 -3.79 -20.87
N GLY A 67 -7.35 -2.68 -21.47
CA GLY A 67 -8.19 -2.68 -22.66
C GLY A 67 -7.52 -3.34 -23.87
N ALA A 68 -6.26 -3.00 -24.14
CA ALA A 68 -5.49 -3.58 -25.24
C ALA A 68 -5.32 -5.10 -25.09
N VAL A 69 -5.02 -5.59 -23.88
CA VAL A 69 -4.93 -7.03 -23.59
C VAL A 69 -6.28 -7.72 -23.81
N GLY A 70 -7.37 -7.12 -23.34
CA GLY A 70 -8.73 -7.66 -23.53
C GLY A 70 -9.11 -7.80 -25.00
N ILE A 71 -8.82 -6.78 -25.82
CA ILE A 71 -9.06 -6.83 -27.28
C ILE A 71 -8.18 -7.89 -27.93
N GLY A 72 -6.91 -7.99 -27.55
CA GLY A 72 -5.99 -9.01 -28.08
C GLY A 72 -6.49 -10.43 -27.82
N ILE A 73 -6.99 -10.71 -26.61
CA ILE A 73 -7.60 -12.01 -26.27
C ILE A 73 -8.87 -12.25 -27.10
N ALA A 74 -9.73 -11.24 -27.25
CA ALA A 74 -10.99 -11.35 -27.99
C ALA A 74 -10.79 -11.61 -29.50
N LEU A 75 -9.64 -11.23 -30.07
CA LEU A 75 -9.30 -11.52 -31.47
C LEU A 75 -8.68 -12.92 -31.66
N VAL A 76 -8.15 -13.53 -30.60
CA VAL A 76 -7.53 -14.86 -30.62
C VAL A 76 -8.55 -15.97 -30.32
N GLN A 77 -9.57 -15.67 -29.50
CA GLN A 77 -10.69 -16.57 -29.21
C GLN A 77 -11.66 -16.66 -30.38
#